data_AF-A0A9D5HTB9-F1
#
_entry.id   AF-A0A9D5HTB9-F1
#
_cell.length_a   1.000
_cell.length_b   1.000
_cell.length_c   1.000
_cell.angle_alpha   90.00
_cell.angle_beta   90.00
_cell.angle_gamma   90.00
#
_symmetry.space_group_name_H-M   'P 1'
#
loop_
_entity.id
_entity.type
_entity.pdbx_description
1 polymer ?
#
loop_
_entity_poly.entity_id
_entity_poly.type
_entity_poly.pdbx_seq_one_letter_code
_entity_poly.pdbx_strand_id
1 'polypeptide(L)' 'MGMGAFWGTRVMEVVKRNNSPGLLWKRIKLTSTRKNNAKKRLRRIWQNEAVIRACVEPPASETSTTASSVGEGHQ' A
#
# COMPACT_ATOMS: atom_id res chain seq x y z
N MET A 1 62.17 -13.64 18.77
CA MET A 1 61.04 -14.39 18.18
C MET A 1 60.07 -14.71 19.30
N GLY A 2 58.82 -14.27 19.38
CA GLY A 2 57.96 -13.43 18.56
C GLY A 2 56.63 -13.35 19.32
N MET A 3 56.43 -12.27 20.08
CA MET A 3 55.20 -11.99 20.81
C MET A 3 54.15 -11.53 19.80
N GLY A 4 53.17 -12.37 19.43
CA GLY A 4 52.11 -11.90 18.51
C GLY A 4 51.24 -12.93 17.77
N ALA A 5 51.46 -14.23 17.90
CA ALA A 5 50.75 -15.21 17.06
C ALA A 5 49.29 -15.54 17.45
N PHE A 6 48.76 -15.01 18.57
CA PHE A 6 47.46 -15.42 19.12
C PHE A 6 46.41 -14.30 19.24
N TRP A 7 46.53 -13.21 18.48
CA TRP A 7 45.52 -12.13 18.47
C TRP A 7 44.63 -12.08 17.21
N GLY A 8 44.85 -12.96 16.23
CA GLY A 8 44.13 -12.94 14.95
C GLY A 8 43.05 -14.01 14.75
N THR A 9 42.98 -15.06 15.58
CA THR A 9 42.19 -16.26 15.24
C THR A 9 40.72 -16.24 15.68
N ARG A 10 40.30 -15.28 16.52
CA ARG A 10 38.90 -15.18 16.99
C ARG A 10 37.98 -14.33 16.11
N VAL A 11 38.53 -13.52 15.20
CA VAL A 11 37.69 -12.70 14.30
C VAL A 11 36.90 -13.59 13.33
N MET A 12 37.45 -14.72 12.91
CA MET A 12 36.72 -15.72 12.11
C MET A 12 35.70 -16.54 12.94
N GLU A 13 35.84 -16.60 14.27
CA GLU A 13 34.92 -17.33 15.14
C GLU A 13 33.63 -16.54 15.37
N VAL A 14 33.70 -15.20 15.47
CA VAL A 14 32.52 -14.32 15.54
C VAL A 14 31.73 -14.31 14.22
N VAL A 15 32.40 -14.54 13.08
CA VAL A 15 31.72 -14.68 11.78
C VAL A 15 31.16 -16.10 11.58
N LYS A 16 31.59 -17.08 12.38
CA LYS A 16 31.23 -18.50 12.26
C LYS A 16 30.32 -18.93 13.40
N ARG A 17 29.01 -18.65 13.25
CA ARG A 17 27.85 -19.54 13.50
C ARG A 17 26.59 -18.70 13.67
N ASN A 18 26.02 -18.25 12.56
CA ASN A 18 24.57 -18.10 12.53
C ASN A 18 24.01 -19.55 12.52
N ASN A 19 23.50 -20.04 13.65
CA ASN A 19 23.02 -21.42 13.84
C ASN A 19 21.72 -21.75 13.05
N SER A 20 21.53 -21.16 11.86
CA SER A 20 20.46 -21.52 10.92
C SER A 20 21.11 -22.08 9.64
N PRO A 21 21.04 -23.40 9.40
CA PRO A 21 21.70 -24.05 8.27
C PRO A 21 20.94 -23.81 6.95
N GLY A 22 20.93 -22.57 6.43
CA GLY A 22 20.28 -22.26 5.15
C GLY A 22 20.38 -20.81 4.68
N LEU A 23 19.87 -20.56 3.47
CA LEU A 23 19.69 -19.21 2.91
C LEU A 23 18.81 -18.39 3.86
N LEU A 24 19.30 -17.24 4.33
CA LEU A 24 18.59 -16.41 5.30
C LEU A 24 17.39 -15.71 4.64
N TRP A 25 16.20 -16.30 4.78
CA TRP A 25 14.95 -15.65 4.42
C TRP A 25 14.63 -14.53 5.42
N LYS A 26 15.10 -13.31 5.13
CA LYS A 26 14.85 -12.15 5.99
C LYS A 26 13.35 -11.86 6.08
N ARG A 27 12.79 -12.03 7.28
CA ARG A 27 11.44 -11.58 7.61
C ARG A 27 11.46 -10.06 7.77
N ILE A 28 11.01 -9.34 6.74
CA ILE A 28 10.93 -7.87 6.79
C ILE A 28 9.75 -7.48 7.67
N LYS A 29 10.00 -6.65 8.69
CA LYS A 29 8.94 -6.14 9.57
C LYS A 29 8.00 -5.21 8.79
N LEU A 30 6.75 -5.14 9.24
CA LEU A 30 5.78 -4.20 8.71
C LEU A 30 6.08 -2.78 9.21
N THR A 31 6.91 -2.04 8.45
CA THR A 31 7.26 -0.65 8.73
C THR A 31 6.11 0.31 8.40
N SER A 32 6.15 1.53 8.94
CA SER A 32 5.16 2.58 8.70
C SER A 32 4.96 2.89 7.21
N THR A 33 6.04 3.01 6.44
CA THR A 33 5.98 3.23 4.99
C THR A 33 5.25 2.09 4.27
N ARG A 34 5.49 0.83 4.68
CA ARG A 34 4.81 -0.34 4.12
C ARG A 34 3.32 -0.35 4.47
N LYS A 35 2.95 0.03 5.70
CA LYS A 35 1.54 0.22 6.11
C LYS A 35 0.85 1.29 5.26
N ASN A 36 1.52 2.41 5.00
CA ASN A 36 0.95 3.48 4.18
C ASN A 36 0.75 3.06 2.72
N ASN A 37 1.65 2.26 2.17
CA ASN A 37 1.45 1.69 0.84
C ASN A 37 0.25 0.73 0.81
N ALA A 38 0.08 -0.11 1.83
CA ALA A 38 -1.11 -0.95 1.97
C ALA A 38 -2.40 -0.13 2.02
N LYS A 39 -2.44 0.94 2.83
CA LYS A 39 -3.59 1.88 2.88
C LYS A 39 -3.89 2.53 1.52
N LYS A 40 -2.85 2.86 0.73
CA LYS A 40 -3.04 3.40 -0.64
C LYS A 40 -3.65 2.35 -1.57
N ARG A 41 -3.20 1.09 -1.50
CA ARG A 41 -3.78 -0.02 -2.29
C ARG A 41 -5.24 -0.26 -1.96
N LEU A 42 -5.58 -0.30 -0.67
CA LEU A 42 -6.97 -0.47 -0.23
C LEU A 42 -7.88 0.63 -0.75
N ARG A 43 -7.47 1.90 -0.65
CA ARG A 43 -8.26 3.03 -1.19
C ARG A 43 -8.46 2.93 -2.70
N ARG A 44 -7.44 2.51 -3.46
CA ARG A 44 -7.57 2.31 -4.92
C ARG A 44 -8.58 1.22 -5.25
N ILE A 45 -8.57 0.12 -4.50
CA ILE A 45 -9.52 -0.98 -4.70
C ILE A 45 -10.95 -0.48 -4.44
N TRP A 46 -11.18 0.24 -3.34
CA TRP A 46 -12.49 0.82 -3.05
C TRP A 46 -12.98 1.81 -4.11
N GLN A 47 -12.09 2.66 -4.62
CA GLN A 47 -12.44 3.57 -5.72
C GLN A 47 -12.83 2.79 -6.98
N ASN A 48 -12.02 1.78 -7.35
CA ASN A 48 -12.32 0.94 -8.52
C ASN A 48 -13.65 0.19 -8.35
N GLU A 49 -13.89 -0.39 -7.18
CA GLU A 49 -15.14 -1.07 -6.86
C GLU A 49 -16.34 -0.12 -6.91
N ALA A 50 -16.20 1.10 -6.37
CA ALA A 50 -17.26 2.10 -6.42
C ALA A 50 -17.59 2.52 -7.85
N VAL A 51 -16.57 2.73 -8.69
CA VAL A 51 -16.75 3.07 -10.11
C VAL A 51 -17.44 1.93 -10.86
N ILE A 52 -16.97 0.69 -10.70
CA ILE A 52 -17.58 -0.47 -11.37
C ILE A 52 -19.05 -0.63 -10.93
N ARG A 53 -19.34 -0.49 -9.63
CA ARG A 53 -20.72 -0.55 -9.12
C ARG A 53 -21.59 0.56 -9.70
N ALA A 54 -21.08 1.79 -9.76
CA ALA A 54 -21.81 2.92 -10.35
C ALA A 54 -22.07 2.74 -11.85
N CYS A 55 -21.20 2.04 -12.58
CA CYS A 55 -21.41 1.72 -13.99
C CYS A 55 -22.40 0.55 -14.23
N VAL A 56 -22.70 -0.26 -13.21
CA VAL A 56 -23.70 -1.34 -13.29
C VAL A 56 -25.11 -0.82 -13.04
N GLU A 57 -25.25 0.24 -12.23
CA GLU A 57 -26.52 0.94 -12.07
C GLU A 57 -26.78 1.78 -13.32
N PRO A 58 -27.95 1.66 -13.99
CA PRO A 58 -28.25 2.52 -15.12
C PRO A 58 -28.18 3.98 -14.64
N PRO A 59 -27.52 4.89 -15.39
CA PRO A 59 -27.45 6.29 -14.98
C PRO A 59 -28.89 6.79 -14.81
N ALA A 60 -29.19 7.36 -13.64
CA ALA A 60 -30.49 7.95 -13.37
C ALA A 60 -30.84 8.86 -14.55
N SER A 61 -31.92 8.52 -15.24
CA SER A 61 -32.47 9.26 -16.36
C SER A 61 -32.48 10.74 -16.02
N GLU A 62 -31.82 11.56 -16.83
CA GLU A 62 -31.96 13.01 -16.76
C GLU A 62 -33.45 13.36 -16.95
N THR A 63 -34.21 13.50 -15.87
CA THR A 63 -35.47 14.24 -15.91
C THR A 63 -35.13 15.72 -15.99
N SER A 64 -34.79 16.14 -17.20
CA SER A 64 -34.97 17.50 -17.68
C SER A 64 -36.47 17.78 -17.81
N THR A 65 -37.18 17.81 -16.68
CA THR A 65 -38.56 18.31 -16.63
C THR A 65 -38.50 19.77 -16.20
N THR A 66 -38.47 20.64 -17.20
CA THR A 66 -38.97 22.01 -17.16
C THR A 66 -40.26 22.08 -16.35
N ALA A 67 -40.21 22.71 -15.17
CA ALA A 67 -41.39 23.06 -14.38
C ALA A 67 -41.19 24.44 -13.74
N SER A 68 -41.53 25.45 -14.54
CA SER A 68 -42.39 26.60 -14.18
C SER A 68 -42.15 27.38 -12.88
N SER A 69 -41.72 28.64 -13.04
CA SER A 69 -42.18 29.74 -12.18
C SER A 69 -42.60 30.93 -13.04
N VAL A 70 -43.91 31.00 -13.30
CA VAL A 70 -44.81 32.17 -13.20
C VAL A 70 -44.28 33.53 -13.67
N GLY A 71 -44.98 34.11 -14.66
CA GLY A 71 -44.92 35.53 -14.98
C GLY A 71 -45.59 35.91 -16.30
N GLU A 72 -46.91 35.74 -16.40
CA GLU A 72 -47.72 36.44 -17.39
C GLU A 72 -47.55 37.96 -17.21
N GLY A 73 -47.17 38.66 -18.27
CA GLY A 73 -47.11 40.12 -18.35
C GLY A 73 -47.73 40.56 -19.66
N HIS A 74 -48.89 41.17 -19.54
CA HIS A 74 -49.79 41.67 -20.58
C HIS A 74 -49.40 43.11 -20.97
N GLN A 75 -49.53 43.43 -22.26
CA GLN A 75 -49.37 44.73 -22.97
C GLN A 75 -47.97 45.13 -23.44
#